data_AF-A0A3C1H876-F1
#
_entry.id   AF-A0A3C1H876-F1
#
_cell.length_a   1.000
_cell.length_b   1.000
_cell.length_c   1.000
_cell.angle_alpha   90.00
_cell.angle_beta   90.00
_cell.angle_gamma   90.00
#
_symmetry.space_group_name_H-M   'P 1'
#
loop_
_entity.id
_entity.type
_entity.pdbx_description
1 polymer ?
#
loop_
_entity_poly.entity_id
_entity_poly.type
_entity_poly.pdbx_seq_one_letter_code
_entity_poly.pdbx_strand_id
1 'polypeptide(L)'
;MNAAESLLLRRPAVRPPLDVPFSPIALGNRAYEQAVREARETDEVGFALERNQGRVSVRRMRILRHGHEEETLRYLERTVKFLLWQIGGWKLTLAAPSSIASALAGIYSQSGARSFDTHLMAQAYGRPFEVHLTSLDRLPVALESGTPLGGHLDGCRIGFDLGASDYKLSAVQEGKAVFTTEIPWDPRVQPDPEWHFQKIQEGLRQAASHLPRVDAIGGSSAGIILDNEVRVASLFRSDPPDLVGV
;
A
#
# COMPACT_ATOMS: atom_id res chain seq x y z
N MET A 1 13.53 -16.22 44.07
CA MET A 1 14.81 -15.55 43.78
C MET A 1 14.53 -14.37 42.86
N ASN A 2 14.77 -13.16 43.36
CA ASN A 2 14.53 -11.90 42.64
C ASN A 2 15.41 -11.85 41.39
N ALA A 3 14.80 -11.65 40.22
CA ALA A 3 15.51 -11.23 39.04
C ALA A 3 16.10 -9.85 39.33
N ALA A 4 17.38 -9.82 39.66
CA ALA A 4 18.16 -8.59 39.77
C ALA A 4 17.87 -7.74 38.52
N GLU A 5 17.43 -6.51 38.74
CA GLU A 5 17.08 -5.55 37.69
C GLU A 5 18.26 -5.43 36.72
N SER A 6 18.09 -5.99 35.52
CA SER A 6 19.06 -5.82 34.45
C SER A 6 19.31 -4.32 34.23
N LEU A 7 20.58 -3.91 34.28
CA LEU A 7 21.01 -2.54 33.98
C LEU A 7 20.60 -2.08 32.57
N LEU A 8 20.29 -3.04 31.68
CA LEU A 8 19.85 -2.82 30.31
C LEU A 8 18.32 -2.79 30.15
N LEU A 9 17.55 -3.24 31.14
CA LEU A 9 16.08 -3.26 31.11
C LEU A 9 15.50 -2.19 32.04
N ARG A 10 15.89 -0.93 31.82
CA ARG A 10 15.29 0.22 32.50
C ARG A 10 13.89 0.48 31.97
N ARG A 11 12.90 0.51 32.85
CA ARG A 11 11.54 0.96 32.51
C ARG A 11 11.57 2.49 32.36
N PRO A 12 10.97 3.08 31.31
CA PRO A 12 10.93 4.52 31.15
C PRO A 12 10.13 5.15 32.31
N ALA A 13 10.52 6.35 32.73
CA ALA A 13 9.87 7.10 33.82
C ALA A 13 8.39 7.40 33.50
N VAL A 14 8.06 7.54 32.22
CA VAL A 14 6.70 7.59 31.69
C VAL A 14 6.55 6.48 30.68
N ARG A 15 5.71 5.49 30.97
CA ARG A 15 5.16 4.62 29.92
C ARG A 15 4.05 5.43 29.26
N PRO A 16 4.15 5.82 27.98
CA PRO A 16 3.03 6.49 27.34
C PRO A 16 1.82 5.56 27.45
N PRO A 17 0.73 5.97 28.13
CA PRO A 17 -0.47 5.15 28.20
C PRO A 17 -1.00 4.98 26.78
N LEU A 18 -1.53 3.79 26.47
CA LEU A 18 -2.34 3.66 25.27
C LEU A 18 -3.58 4.55 25.47
N ASP A 19 -4.03 5.19 24.40
CA ASP A 19 -5.30 5.91 24.42
C ASP A 19 -6.40 4.96 24.94
N VAL A 20 -7.24 5.43 25.86
CA VAL A 20 -8.30 4.60 26.47
C VAL A 20 -9.16 3.84 25.44
N PRO A 21 -9.56 4.43 24.28
CA PRO A 21 -10.32 3.70 23.27
C PRO A 21 -9.48 2.84 22.32
N PHE A 22 -8.15 2.79 22.48
CA PHE A 22 -7.28 2.05 21.58
C PHE A 22 -7.56 0.54 21.66
N SER A 23 -7.88 -0.04 20.50
CA SER A 23 -8.09 -1.48 20.34
C SER A 23 -7.22 -2.00 19.19
N PRO A 24 -6.22 -2.87 19.45
CA PRO A 24 -5.35 -3.39 18.41
C PRO A 24 -6.12 -4.26 17.41
N ILE A 25 -6.24 -3.80 16.16
CA ILE A 25 -6.94 -4.55 15.12
C ILE A 25 -6.34 -5.96 14.91
N ALA A 26 -5.03 -6.11 15.09
CA ALA A 26 -4.38 -7.41 14.99
C ALA A 26 -4.83 -8.41 16.06
N LEU A 27 -5.17 -7.95 17.28
CA LEU A 27 -5.74 -8.80 18.32
C LEU A 27 -7.20 -9.13 18.01
N GLY A 28 -7.98 -8.14 17.55
CA GLY A 28 -9.36 -8.36 17.10
C GLY A 28 -9.46 -9.38 15.97
N ASN A 29 -8.60 -9.27 14.95
CA ASN A 29 -8.53 -10.23 13.86
C ASN A 29 -8.20 -11.65 14.36
N ARG A 30 -7.21 -11.80 15.25
CA ARG A 30 -6.87 -13.10 15.84
C ARG A 30 -8.02 -13.69 16.65
N ALA A 31 -8.72 -12.87 17.44
CA ALA A 31 -9.86 -13.31 18.22
C ALA A 31 -11.01 -13.78 17.32
N TYR A 32 -11.33 -13.03 16.25
CA TYR A 32 -12.34 -13.42 15.28
C TYR A 32 -11.95 -14.72 14.54
N GLU A 33 -10.70 -14.84 14.09
CA GLU A 33 -10.19 -16.06 13.47
C GLU A 33 -10.18 -17.26 14.42
N GLN A 34 -10.03 -17.05 15.73
CA GLN A 34 -10.16 -18.10 16.73
C GLN A 34 -11.63 -18.52 16.87
N ALA A 35 -12.56 -17.57 16.97
CA ALA A 35 -13.99 -17.87 17.02
C ALA A 35 -14.46 -18.66 15.79
N VAL A 36 -14.00 -18.29 14.59
CA VAL A 36 -14.28 -19.05 13.35
C VAL A 36 -13.72 -20.46 13.39
N ARG A 37 -12.55 -20.68 14.03
CA ARG A 37 -11.96 -22.02 14.18
C ARG A 37 -12.74 -22.90 15.15
N GLU A 38 -13.32 -22.31 16.19
CA GLU A 38 -14.08 -23.02 17.23
C GLU A 38 -15.56 -23.20 16.89
N ALA A 39 -16.08 -22.44 15.93
CA ALA A 39 -17.47 -22.50 15.51
C ALA A 39 -17.83 -23.84 14.85
N ARG A 40 -19.04 -24.32 15.14
CA ARG A 40 -19.61 -25.52 14.48
C ARG A 40 -20.03 -25.25 13.05
N GLU A 41 -20.51 -24.04 12.79
CA GLU A 41 -20.99 -23.61 11.48
C GLU A 41 -20.28 -22.34 11.03
N THR A 42 -19.77 -22.37 9.80
CA THR A 42 -19.04 -21.28 9.17
C THR A 42 -19.46 -21.19 7.71
N ASP A 43 -19.39 -19.99 7.16
CA ASP A 43 -19.50 -19.78 5.72
C ASP A 43 -18.13 -19.43 5.12
N GLU A 44 -17.96 -19.69 3.83
CA GLU A 44 -16.79 -19.28 3.07
C GLU A 44 -17.09 -18.01 2.27
N VAL A 45 -16.13 -17.09 2.24
CA VAL A 45 -16.18 -15.88 1.44
C VAL A 45 -14.91 -15.72 0.61
N GLY A 46 -15.03 -15.02 -0.51
CA GLY A 46 -13.94 -14.77 -1.44
C GLY A 46 -13.91 -13.33 -1.94
N PHE A 47 -12.70 -12.81 -2.04
CA PHE A 47 -12.39 -11.50 -2.64
C PHE A 47 -11.45 -11.73 -3.81
N ALA A 48 -11.72 -11.12 -4.95
CA ALA A 48 -10.77 -11.02 -6.04
C ALA A 48 -10.58 -9.54 -6.41
N LEU A 49 -9.34 -9.07 -6.37
CA LEU A 49 -8.95 -7.73 -6.80
C LEU A 49 -8.26 -7.82 -8.15
N GLU A 50 -8.87 -7.21 -9.16
CA GLU A 50 -8.31 -7.07 -10.49
C GLU A 50 -7.60 -5.72 -10.62
N ARG A 51 -6.40 -5.76 -11.21
CA ARG A 51 -5.53 -4.60 -11.41
C ARG A 51 -5.02 -4.52 -12.85
N ASN A 52 -3.96 -3.75 -13.10
CA ASN A 52 -3.40 -3.57 -14.44
C ASN A 52 -2.95 -4.90 -15.06
N GLN A 53 -2.95 -4.94 -16.40
CA GLN A 53 -2.51 -6.09 -17.19
C GLN A 53 -3.29 -7.38 -16.88
N GLY A 54 -4.53 -7.27 -16.41
CA GLY A 54 -5.40 -8.42 -16.09
C GLY A 54 -4.95 -9.22 -14.87
N ARG A 55 -4.03 -8.70 -14.05
CA ARG A 55 -3.57 -9.38 -12.83
C ARG A 55 -4.70 -9.44 -11.80
N VAL A 56 -4.81 -10.57 -11.12
CA VAL A 56 -5.86 -10.83 -10.13
C VAL A 56 -5.27 -11.41 -8.87
N SER A 57 -5.52 -10.76 -7.73
CA SER A 57 -5.25 -11.32 -6.40
C SER A 57 -6.52 -11.84 -5.76
N VAL A 58 -6.49 -13.10 -5.32
CA VAL A 58 -7.64 -13.76 -4.71
C VAL A 58 -7.35 -14.10 -3.26
N ARG A 59 -8.27 -13.72 -2.36
CA ARG A 59 -8.25 -14.14 -0.96
C ARG A 59 -9.57 -14.83 -0.61
N ARG A 60 -9.47 -16.06 -0.11
CA ARG A 60 -10.60 -16.80 0.48
C ARG A 60 -10.43 -16.87 1.99
N MET A 61 -11.54 -16.83 2.71
CA MET A 61 -11.56 -16.96 4.17
C MET A 61 -12.88 -17.53 4.66
N ARG A 62 -12.87 -18.04 5.88
CA ARG A 62 -14.08 -18.47 6.58
C ARG A 62 -14.57 -17.36 7.51
N ILE A 63 -15.88 -17.29 7.69
CA ILE A 63 -16.57 -16.38 8.61
C ILE A 63 -17.53 -17.14 9.51
N LEU A 64 -17.94 -16.52 10.61
CA LEU A 64 -19.04 -17.02 11.42
C LEU A 64 -20.32 -16.96 10.58
N ARG A 65 -21.10 -18.05 10.58
CA ARG A 65 -22.38 -18.10 9.86
C ARG A 65 -23.47 -17.29 10.58
N HIS A 66 -23.49 -17.38 11.91
CA HIS A 66 -24.54 -16.82 12.75
C HIS A 66 -23.94 -16.13 13.98
N GLY A 67 -24.56 -15.01 14.37
CA GLY A 67 -24.09 -14.20 15.48
C GLY A 67 -22.84 -13.40 15.09
N HIS A 68 -22.75 -12.17 15.58
CA HIS A 68 -21.67 -11.24 15.29
C HIS A 68 -21.65 -10.75 13.83
N GLU A 69 -22.82 -10.48 13.26
CA GLU A 69 -22.98 -10.00 11.88
C GLU A 69 -22.27 -8.64 11.68
N GLU A 70 -22.33 -7.75 12.67
CA GLU A 70 -21.66 -6.44 12.63
C GLU A 70 -20.13 -6.58 12.68
N GLU A 71 -19.62 -7.43 13.56
CA GLU A 71 -18.19 -7.70 13.68
C GLU A 71 -17.66 -8.43 12.44
N THR A 72 -18.44 -9.36 11.89
CA THR A 72 -18.15 -10.03 10.62
C THR A 72 -18.04 -9.02 9.49
N LEU A 73 -19.04 -8.14 9.34
CA LEU A 73 -19.02 -7.09 8.32
C LEU A 73 -17.80 -6.17 8.50
N ARG A 74 -17.50 -5.75 9.73
CA ARG A 74 -16.33 -4.90 10.02
C ARG A 74 -15.01 -5.62 9.74
N TYR A 75 -14.89 -6.91 10.07
CA TYR A 75 -13.71 -7.72 9.81
C TYR A 75 -13.45 -7.87 8.30
N LEU A 76 -14.50 -8.15 7.53
CA LEU A 76 -14.41 -8.25 6.07
C LEU A 76 -14.13 -6.90 5.42
N GLU A 77 -14.80 -5.84 5.87
CA GLU A 77 -14.59 -4.49 5.37
C GLU A 77 -13.15 -4.01 5.62
N ARG A 78 -12.60 -4.24 6.82
CA ARG A 78 -11.17 -3.98 7.11
C ARG A 78 -10.24 -4.83 6.27
N THR A 79 -10.61 -6.09 6.00
CA THR A 79 -9.85 -6.99 5.13
C THR A 79 -9.79 -6.46 3.70
N VAL A 80 -10.92 -6.05 3.13
CA VAL A 80 -10.96 -5.45 1.79
C VAL A 80 -10.11 -4.18 1.75
N LYS A 81 -10.21 -3.31 2.76
CA LYS A 81 -9.40 -2.09 2.83
C LYS A 81 -7.92 -2.45 2.86
N PHE A 82 -7.52 -3.40 3.72
CA PHE A 82 -6.14 -3.84 3.80
C PHE A 82 -5.61 -4.34 2.45
N LEU A 83 -6.36 -5.22 1.77
CA LEU A 83 -5.97 -5.76 0.46
C LEU A 83 -5.89 -4.66 -0.61
N LEU A 84 -6.85 -3.75 -0.63
CA LEU A 84 -6.90 -2.66 -1.59
C LEU A 84 -5.69 -1.72 -1.46
N TRP A 85 -5.24 -1.44 -0.23
CA TRP A 85 -4.05 -0.61 0.01
C TRP A 85 -2.73 -1.36 -0.09
N GLN A 86 -2.73 -2.67 0.15
CA GLN A 86 -1.53 -3.50 0.03
C GLN A 86 -1.20 -3.83 -1.44
N ILE A 87 -2.22 -4.13 -2.24
CA ILE A 87 -2.06 -4.70 -3.58
C ILE A 87 -2.56 -3.75 -4.67
N GLY A 88 -3.60 -2.96 -4.37
CA GLY A 88 -4.31 -2.15 -5.35
C GLY A 88 -5.28 -2.95 -6.21
N GLY A 89 -6.26 -2.26 -6.79
CA GLY A 89 -7.16 -2.80 -7.81
C GLY A 89 -8.27 -1.82 -8.16
N TRP A 90 -8.78 -1.91 -9.38
CA TRP A 90 -9.92 -1.11 -9.83
C TRP A 90 -11.24 -1.89 -9.75
N LYS A 91 -11.19 -3.22 -9.63
CA LYS A 91 -12.38 -4.06 -9.53
C LYS A 91 -12.27 -5.05 -8.39
N LEU A 92 -13.26 -5.02 -7.51
CA LEU A 92 -13.48 -5.96 -6.44
C LEU A 92 -14.59 -6.93 -6.83
N THR A 93 -14.26 -8.19 -7.08
CA THR A 93 -15.26 -9.26 -7.19
C THR A 93 -15.42 -9.95 -5.84
N LEU A 94 -16.66 -10.04 -5.35
CA LEU A 94 -16.98 -10.50 -4.01
C LEU A 94 -17.95 -11.69 -4.05
N ALA A 95 -17.57 -12.77 -3.39
CA ALA A 95 -18.44 -13.91 -3.10
C ALA A 95 -18.65 -13.99 -1.59
N ALA A 96 -19.86 -13.67 -1.12
CA ALA A 96 -20.24 -13.72 0.29
C ALA A 96 -21.76 -13.91 0.44
N PRO A 97 -22.29 -14.24 1.64
CA PRO A 97 -23.73 -14.22 1.91
C PRO A 97 -24.36 -12.89 1.47
N SER A 98 -25.57 -12.93 0.90
CA SER A 98 -26.16 -11.79 0.17
C SER A 98 -26.24 -10.51 1.00
N SER A 99 -26.58 -10.59 2.29
CA SER A 99 -26.64 -9.42 3.18
C SER A 99 -25.28 -8.75 3.35
N ILE A 100 -24.24 -9.55 3.58
CA ILE A 100 -22.85 -9.08 3.70
C ILE A 100 -22.36 -8.50 2.37
N ALA A 101 -22.66 -9.19 1.26
CA ALA A 101 -22.24 -8.79 -0.06
C ALA A 101 -22.82 -7.42 -0.46
N SER A 102 -24.13 -7.24 -0.26
CA SER A 102 -24.79 -5.96 -0.51
C SER A 102 -24.28 -4.86 0.42
N ALA A 103 -24.03 -5.16 1.70
CA ALA A 103 -23.49 -4.17 2.63
C ALA A 103 -22.08 -3.71 2.22
N LEU A 104 -21.19 -4.64 1.85
CA LEU A 104 -19.85 -4.30 1.37
C LEU A 104 -19.89 -3.52 0.05
N ALA A 105 -20.76 -3.89 -0.89
CA ALA A 105 -20.94 -3.14 -2.12
C ALA A 105 -21.40 -1.69 -1.86
N GLY A 106 -22.32 -1.49 -0.91
CA GLY A 106 -22.73 -0.15 -0.48
C GLY A 106 -21.60 0.65 0.15
N ILE A 107 -20.78 0.01 1.00
CA ILE A 107 -19.62 0.64 1.65
C ILE A 107 -18.57 1.07 0.62
N TYR A 108 -18.26 0.20 -0.35
CA TYR A 108 -17.28 0.42 -1.43
C TYR A 108 -17.94 1.00 -2.70
N SER A 109 -18.85 1.95 -2.52
CA SER A 109 -19.47 2.71 -3.61
C SER A 109 -18.95 4.16 -3.62
N GLN A 110 -19.28 4.89 -4.69
CA GLN A 110 -18.91 6.31 -4.84
C GLN A 110 -19.43 7.20 -3.69
N SER A 111 -20.57 6.84 -3.07
CA SER A 111 -21.17 7.56 -1.95
C SER A 111 -21.01 6.83 -0.60
N GLY A 112 -20.34 5.68 -0.59
CA GLY A 112 -20.18 4.85 0.59
C GLY A 112 -19.11 5.35 1.57
N ALA A 113 -19.02 4.71 2.73
CA ALA A 113 -18.02 5.04 3.76
C ALA A 113 -16.56 4.85 3.31
N ARG A 114 -16.34 4.14 2.19
CA ARG A 114 -15.03 3.92 1.55
C ARG A 114 -14.89 4.70 0.25
N SER A 115 -15.69 5.75 0.02
CA SER A 115 -15.64 6.55 -1.20
C SER A 115 -14.24 7.09 -1.50
N PHE A 116 -13.51 7.58 -0.51
CA PHE A 116 -12.12 8.01 -0.71
C PHE A 116 -11.25 6.89 -1.31
N ASP A 117 -11.35 5.68 -0.76
CA ASP A 117 -10.61 4.51 -1.21
C ASP A 117 -10.97 4.16 -2.66
N THR A 118 -12.26 4.18 -3.02
CA THR A 118 -12.71 3.87 -4.38
C THR A 118 -12.30 4.92 -5.40
N HIS A 119 -12.36 6.22 -5.04
CA HIS A 119 -11.95 7.31 -5.92
C HIS A 119 -10.44 7.27 -6.17
N LEU A 120 -9.65 7.05 -5.13
CA LEU A 120 -8.20 6.95 -5.25
C LEU A 120 -7.79 5.79 -6.18
N MET A 121 -8.43 4.63 -6.03
CA MET A 121 -8.17 3.48 -6.90
C MET A 121 -8.64 3.73 -8.34
N ALA A 122 -9.78 4.42 -8.50
CA ALA A 122 -10.26 4.76 -9.83
C ALA A 122 -9.26 5.67 -10.58
N GLN A 123 -8.73 6.69 -9.90
CA GLN A 123 -7.67 7.56 -10.42
C GLN A 123 -6.39 6.75 -10.72
N ALA A 124 -5.94 5.95 -9.74
CA ALA A 124 -4.73 5.15 -9.84
C ALA A 124 -4.72 4.23 -11.07
N TYR A 125 -5.86 3.63 -11.42
CA TYR A 125 -5.96 2.68 -12.54
C TYR A 125 -6.59 3.28 -13.81
N GLY A 126 -7.06 4.53 -13.77
CA GLY A 126 -7.68 5.21 -14.92
C GLY A 126 -9.00 4.56 -15.35
N ARG A 127 -9.71 3.94 -14.40
CA ARG A 127 -10.94 3.18 -14.63
C ARG A 127 -11.89 3.41 -13.47
N PRO A 128 -13.22 3.41 -13.68
CA PRO A 128 -14.16 3.41 -12.57
C PRO A 128 -13.87 2.27 -11.60
N PHE A 129 -13.98 2.53 -10.30
CA PHE A 129 -13.90 1.46 -9.31
C PHE A 129 -15.20 0.66 -9.31
N GLU A 130 -15.11 -0.66 -9.47
CA GLU A 130 -16.26 -1.55 -9.60
C GLU A 130 -16.33 -2.58 -8.47
N VAL A 131 -17.54 -2.85 -7.99
CA VAL A 131 -17.83 -3.99 -7.10
C VAL A 131 -18.77 -4.94 -7.82
N HIS A 132 -18.32 -6.18 -8.02
CA HIS A 132 -19.08 -7.23 -8.69
C HIS A 132 -19.41 -8.36 -7.71
N LEU A 133 -20.69 -8.68 -7.56
CA LEU A 133 -21.14 -9.76 -6.66
C LEU A 133 -21.25 -11.07 -7.44
N THR A 134 -20.74 -12.16 -6.87
CA THR A 134 -20.72 -13.48 -7.51
C THR A 134 -20.84 -14.61 -6.48
N SER A 135 -20.93 -15.84 -6.94
CA SER A 135 -20.83 -17.05 -6.12
C SER A 135 -19.38 -17.57 -6.04
N LEU A 136 -19.05 -18.38 -5.02
CA LEU A 136 -17.68 -18.86 -4.80
C LEU A 136 -17.11 -19.65 -6.00
N ASP A 137 -17.96 -20.42 -6.70
CA ASP A 137 -17.62 -21.20 -7.89
C ASP A 137 -17.32 -20.32 -9.12
N ARG A 138 -17.78 -19.06 -9.10
CA ARG A 138 -17.57 -18.06 -10.15
C ARG A 138 -16.57 -16.97 -9.76
N LEU A 139 -15.88 -17.14 -8.64
CA LEU A 139 -14.83 -16.22 -8.24
C LEU A 139 -13.66 -16.32 -9.25
N PRO A 140 -13.08 -15.20 -9.72
CA PRO A 140 -11.92 -15.22 -10.60
C PRO A 140 -10.78 -16.09 -10.04
N VAL A 141 -9.98 -16.67 -10.94
CA VAL A 141 -8.75 -17.39 -10.57
C VAL A 141 -7.63 -16.39 -10.38
N ALA A 142 -6.77 -16.62 -9.39
CA ALA A 142 -5.61 -15.78 -9.15
C ALA A 142 -4.67 -15.78 -10.36
N LEU A 143 -4.28 -14.58 -10.79
CA LEU A 143 -3.27 -14.36 -11.80
C LEU A 143 -2.26 -13.36 -11.25
N GLU A 144 -1.29 -13.90 -10.52
CA GLU A 144 -0.21 -13.13 -9.93
C GLU A 144 1.00 -13.08 -10.87
N SER A 145 1.76 -11.99 -10.77
CA SER A 145 3.05 -11.86 -11.44
C SER A 145 4.09 -11.43 -10.42
N GLY A 146 5.16 -12.20 -10.27
CA GLY A 146 6.33 -11.80 -9.51
C GLY A 146 7.49 -11.59 -10.47
N THR A 147 8.11 -10.41 -10.40
CA THR A 147 9.44 -10.20 -10.98
C THR A 147 10.42 -10.14 -9.82
N PRO A 148 11.52 -10.91 -9.82
CA PRO A 148 12.59 -10.72 -8.86
C PRO A 148 13.06 -9.26 -8.92
N LEU A 149 12.87 -8.51 -7.85
CA LEU A 149 13.30 -7.11 -7.74
C LEU A 149 14.49 -7.04 -6.77
N GLY A 150 15.59 -6.43 -7.23
CA GLY A 150 16.76 -6.17 -6.39
C GLY A 150 17.73 -7.34 -6.30
N GLY A 151 18.52 -7.39 -5.22
CA GLY A 151 19.59 -8.39 -5.02
C GLY A 151 20.86 -8.13 -5.83
N HIS A 152 20.89 -7.09 -6.67
CA HIS A 152 22.06 -6.71 -7.45
C HIS A 152 22.91 -5.70 -6.68
N LEU A 153 23.98 -6.17 -6.04
CA LEU A 153 24.89 -5.34 -5.26
C LEU A 153 26.07 -4.83 -6.09
N ASP A 154 26.42 -5.55 -7.16
CA ASP A 154 27.62 -5.27 -7.94
C ASP A 154 27.50 -4.00 -8.78
N GLY A 155 28.65 -3.40 -9.09
CA GLY A 155 28.75 -2.20 -9.94
C GLY A 155 28.49 -0.89 -9.21
N CYS A 156 28.25 0.17 -10.00
CA CYS A 156 28.07 1.55 -9.53
C CYS A 156 26.63 2.00 -9.75
N ARG A 157 25.89 2.30 -8.67
CA ARG A 157 24.44 2.49 -8.69
C ARG A 157 24.03 3.76 -7.96
N ILE A 158 22.91 4.33 -8.35
CA ILE A 158 22.29 5.45 -7.63
C ILE A 158 20.93 5.02 -7.10
N GLY A 159 20.76 5.16 -5.78
CA GLY A 159 19.49 5.06 -5.08
C GLY A 159 18.90 6.46 -4.89
N PHE A 160 17.59 6.63 -5.05
CA PHE A 160 16.89 7.84 -4.66
C PHE A 160 15.60 7.55 -3.87
N ASP A 161 15.20 8.50 -3.03
CA ASP A 161 13.89 8.53 -2.37
C ASP A 161 13.32 9.94 -2.49
N LEU A 162 12.25 10.09 -3.28
CA LEU A 162 11.63 11.39 -3.53
C LEU A 162 10.46 11.61 -2.57
N GLY A 163 10.71 12.40 -1.54
CA GLY A 163 9.71 12.90 -0.60
C GLY A 163 9.16 14.27 -0.99
N ALA A 164 8.14 14.73 -0.28
CA ALA A 164 7.50 16.03 -0.53
C ALA A 164 8.10 17.20 0.30
N SER A 165 9.03 16.92 1.21
CA SER A 165 9.75 17.91 2.05
C SER A 165 11.25 17.95 1.76
N ASP A 166 11.77 16.83 1.27
CA ASP A 166 13.16 16.58 0.95
C ASP A 166 13.19 15.42 -0.05
N TYR A 167 14.33 15.24 -0.70
CA TYR A 167 14.62 13.99 -1.39
C TYR A 167 16.05 13.56 -1.07
N LYS A 168 16.24 12.24 -1.05
CA LYS A 168 17.48 11.60 -0.62
C LYS A 168 18.11 10.87 -1.78
N LEU A 169 19.43 10.86 -1.79
CA LEU A 169 20.24 10.19 -2.80
C LEU A 169 21.34 9.39 -2.14
N SER A 170 21.68 8.26 -2.76
CA SER A 170 22.79 7.40 -2.35
C SER A 170 23.54 6.92 -3.58
N ALA A 171 24.86 7.13 -3.61
CA ALA A 171 25.74 6.51 -4.58
C ALA A 171 26.33 5.24 -3.95
N VAL A 172 26.17 4.10 -4.61
CA VAL A 172 26.55 2.78 -4.11
C VAL A 172 27.53 2.13 -5.07
N GLN A 173 28.67 1.67 -4.57
CA GLN A 173 29.67 0.93 -5.33
C GLN A 173 29.90 -0.43 -4.67
N GLU A 174 29.71 -1.52 -5.42
CA GLU A 174 29.87 -2.91 -4.94
C GLU A 174 29.17 -3.16 -3.59
N GLY A 175 27.89 -2.75 -3.53
CA GLY A 175 27.04 -2.88 -2.35
C GLY A 175 27.35 -1.92 -1.20
N LYS A 176 28.32 -1.00 -1.34
CA LYS A 176 28.70 -0.04 -0.29
C LYS A 176 28.28 1.37 -0.67
N ALA A 177 27.56 2.05 0.21
CA ALA A 177 27.26 3.47 0.03
C ALA A 177 28.56 4.29 0.14
N VAL A 178 28.97 4.93 -0.95
CA VAL A 178 30.15 5.80 -1.02
C VAL A 178 29.79 7.28 -0.89
N PHE A 179 28.52 7.63 -1.10
CA PHE A 179 27.97 8.96 -0.88
C PHE A 179 26.49 8.88 -0.53
N THR A 180 26.03 9.77 0.36
CA THR A 180 24.62 9.96 0.65
C THR A 180 24.35 11.44 0.89
N THR A 181 23.20 11.94 0.45
CA THR A 181 22.76 13.31 0.75
C THR A 181 21.25 13.38 0.90
N GLU A 182 20.79 14.41 1.60
CA GLU A 182 19.40 14.80 1.74
C GLU A 182 19.27 16.26 1.31
N ILE A 183 18.39 16.53 0.36
CA ILE A 183 18.23 17.84 -0.25
C ILE A 183 16.82 18.34 0.08
N PRO A 184 16.69 19.40 0.89
CA PRO A 184 15.41 20.04 1.15
C PRO A 184 14.81 20.61 -0.14
N TRP A 185 13.52 20.43 -0.34
CA TRP A 185 12.75 21.00 -1.45
C TRP A 185 11.26 21.03 -1.13
N ASP A 186 10.45 21.74 -1.91
CA ASP A 186 8.99 21.70 -1.77
C ASP A 186 8.33 21.57 -3.15
N PRO A 187 8.23 20.35 -3.71
CA PRO A 187 7.65 20.12 -5.03
C PRO A 187 6.13 20.38 -5.05
N ARG A 188 5.46 20.33 -3.89
CA ARG A 188 3.99 20.39 -3.79
C ARG A 188 3.38 21.69 -4.30
N VAL A 189 4.17 22.76 -4.34
CA VAL A 189 3.77 24.11 -4.77
C VAL A 189 4.36 24.48 -6.13
N GLN A 190 5.13 23.60 -6.75
CA GLN A 190 5.84 23.86 -8.00
C GLN A 190 4.99 23.33 -9.16
N PRO A 191 4.45 24.20 -10.03
CA PRO A 191 3.55 23.80 -11.10
C PRO A 191 4.27 23.45 -12.40
N ASP A 192 5.60 23.65 -12.47
CA ASP A 192 6.40 23.45 -13.68
C ASP A 192 7.08 22.07 -13.66
N PRO A 193 6.67 21.12 -14.51
CA PRO A 193 7.32 19.81 -14.64
C PRO A 193 8.83 19.89 -14.91
N GLU A 194 9.28 20.93 -15.62
CA GLU A 194 10.69 21.12 -15.93
C GLU A 194 11.50 21.45 -14.66
N TRP A 195 10.90 22.17 -13.71
CA TRP A 195 11.54 22.40 -12.40
C TRP A 195 11.79 21.08 -11.67
N HIS A 196 10.81 20.17 -11.65
CA HIS A 196 10.95 18.86 -11.02
C HIS A 196 12.04 18.04 -11.70
N PHE A 197 12.03 18.01 -13.04
CA PHE A 197 13.05 17.32 -13.84
C PHE A 197 14.45 17.85 -13.53
N GLN A 198 14.64 19.17 -13.52
CA GLN A 198 15.92 19.80 -13.23
C GLN A 198 16.41 19.47 -11.83
N LYS A 199 15.54 19.55 -10.81
CA LYS A 199 15.91 19.23 -9.42
C LYS A 199 16.35 17.79 -9.26
N ILE A 200 15.60 16.85 -9.83
CA ILE A 200 15.96 15.43 -9.79
C ILE A 200 17.29 15.19 -10.53
N GLN A 201 17.48 15.80 -11.70
CA GLN A 201 18.71 15.67 -12.48
C GLN A 201 19.94 16.27 -11.79
N GLU A 202 19.80 17.43 -11.13
CA GLU A 202 20.85 18.04 -10.31
C GLU A 202 21.33 17.07 -9.23
N GLY A 203 20.38 16.51 -8.47
CA GLY A 203 20.68 15.55 -7.43
C GLY A 203 21.30 14.26 -7.95
N LEU A 204 20.77 13.69 -9.04
CA LEU A 204 21.34 12.49 -9.67
C LEU A 204 22.79 12.75 -10.15
N ARG A 205 23.08 13.92 -10.74
CA ARG A 205 24.45 14.30 -11.14
C ARG A 205 25.37 14.44 -9.94
N GLN A 206 24.88 14.98 -8.83
CA GLN A 206 25.66 15.08 -7.59
C GLN A 206 26.07 13.68 -7.12
N ALA A 207 25.14 12.74 -7.01
CA ALA A 207 25.45 11.36 -6.63
C ALA A 207 26.39 10.67 -7.64
N ALA A 208 26.17 10.88 -8.94
CA ALA A 208 27.02 10.32 -10.00
C ALA A 208 28.48 10.78 -9.92
N SER A 209 28.75 12.00 -9.43
CA SER A 209 30.11 12.52 -9.31
C SER A 209 31.00 11.75 -8.32
N HIS A 210 30.38 10.96 -7.44
CA HIS A 210 31.07 10.08 -6.48
C HIS A 210 31.31 8.66 -7.01
N LEU A 211 30.96 8.37 -8.27
CA LEU A 211 31.13 7.07 -8.89
C LEU A 211 32.01 7.18 -10.15
N PRO A 212 32.80 6.13 -10.47
CA PRO A 212 33.58 6.11 -11.72
C PRO A 212 32.71 5.98 -12.97
N ARG A 213 31.48 5.43 -12.83
CA ARG A 213 30.44 5.32 -13.86
C ARG A 213 29.09 5.08 -13.18
N VAL A 214 27.99 5.09 -13.93
CA VAL A 214 26.66 4.72 -13.42
C VAL A 214 26.13 3.55 -14.24
N ASP A 215 25.98 2.40 -13.59
CA ASP A 215 25.46 1.16 -14.19
C ASP A 215 23.93 1.07 -14.07
N ALA A 216 23.34 1.63 -13.00
CA ALA A 216 21.89 1.65 -12.80
C ALA A 216 21.44 2.78 -11.86
N ILE A 217 20.19 3.24 -12.04
CA ILE A 217 19.50 4.19 -11.16
C ILE A 217 18.16 3.55 -10.78
N GLY A 218 17.81 3.58 -9.50
CA GLY A 218 16.52 3.08 -9.02
C GLY A 218 16.15 3.74 -7.70
N GLY A 219 14.85 3.79 -7.39
CA GLY A 219 14.42 4.50 -6.19
C GLY A 219 12.92 4.45 -5.96
N SER A 220 12.50 5.19 -4.95
CA SER A 220 11.09 5.37 -4.56
C SER A 220 10.64 6.80 -4.77
N SER A 221 9.33 6.98 -4.95
CA SER A 221 8.67 8.27 -4.94
C SER A 221 7.36 8.13 -4.15
N ALA A 222 6.96 9.20 -3.46
CA ALA A 222 5.69 9.24 -2.73
C ALA A 222 4.49 9.31 -3.70
N GLY A 223 3.99 8.15 -4.11
CA GLY A 223 2.86 8.04 -5.01
C GLY A 223 2.63 6.63 -5.56
N ILE A 224 1.70 6.54 -6.51
CA ILE A 224 1.37 5.39 -7.33
C ILE A 224 1.91 5.68 -8.74
N ILE A 225 2.91 4.90 -9.14
CA ILE A 225 3.44 4.86 -10.49
C ILE A 225 3.01 3.52 -11.09
N LEU A 226 2.35 3.56 -12.24
CA LEU A 226 1.80 2.38 -12.91
C LEU A 226 2.18 2.44 -14.38
N ASP A 227 2.80 1.36 -14.89
CA ASP A 227 3.18 1.26 -16.31
C ASP A 227 3.99 2.48 -16.82
N ASN A 228 4.93 2.96 -15.98
CA ASN A 228 5.76 4.16 -16.17
C ASN A 228 5.03 5.51 -16.19
N GLU A 229 3.77 5.54 -15.77
CA GLU A 229 3.00 6.77 -15.60
C GLU A 229 2.80 7.09 -14.12
N VAL A 230 2.94 8.37 -13.78
CA VAL A 230 2.56 8.88 -12.47
C VAL A 230 1.03 8.98 -12.43
N ARG A 231 0.39 8.22 -11.54
CA ARG A 231 -1.08 8.16 -11.44
C ARG A 231 -1.62 9.00 -10.28
N VAL A 232 -0.95 8.91 -9.13
CA VAL A 232 -1.24 9.70 -7.93
C VAL A 232 0.07 9.98 -7.25
N ALA A 233 0.48 11.23 -7.07
CA ALA A 233 1.73 11.52 -6.39
C ALA A 233 1.63 12.80 -5.57
N SER A 234 2.26 12.80 -4.40
CA SER A 234 2.31 14.00 -3.56
C SER A 234 3.25 15.06 -4.13
N LEU A 235 4.20 14.66 -4.99
CA LEU A 235 5.17 15.54 -5.61
C LEU A 235 4.54 16.47 -6.64
N PHE A 236 3.64 15.95 -7.47
CA PHE A 236 3.12 16.63 -8.66
C PHE A 236 1.71 17.21 -8.44
N ARG A 237 1.41 17.65 -7.22
CA ARG A 237 0.07 18.13 -6.84
C ARG A 237 -0.34 19.42 -7.54
N SER A 238 0.62 20.25 -7.93
CA SER A 238 0.39 21.53 -8.60
C SER A 238 0.62 21.48 -10.10
N ASP A 239 1.03 20.34 -10.64
CA ASP A 239 1.25 20.16 -12.06
C ASP A 239 -0.10 20.19 -12.82
N PRO A 240 -0.14 20.70 -14.06
CA PRO A 240 -1.33 20.65 -14.88
C PRO A 240 -1.78 19.20 -15.15
N PRO A 241 -3.09 18.88 -15.05
CA PRO A 241 -3.60 17.52 -15.27
C PRO A 241 -3.22 16.90 -16.62
N ASP A 242 -3.02 17.73 -17.64
CA ASP A 242 -2.74 17.27 -19.00
C ASP A 242 -1.26 16.88 -19.23
N LEU A 243 -0.36 17.20 -18.28
CA LEU A 243 1.09 17.00 -18.40
C LEU A 243 1.62 15.84 -17.54
N VAL A 244 0.88 15.46 -16.52
CA VAL A 244 1.13 14.29 -15.67
C VAL A 244 -0.09 13.42 -15.91
N GLY A 245 0.04 12.21 -16.47
CA GLY A 245 -1.09 11.37 -16.92
C GLY A 245 -2.10 10.98 -15.82
N VAL A 246 -2.86 11.96 -15.32
CA VAL A 246 -3.77 11.93 -14.17
C VAL A 246 -5.18 12.23 -14.63
#